data_AF-A0A6S5JSJ2-F1
#
_entry.id   AF-A0A6S5JSJ2-F1
#
_cell.length_a   1.000
_cell.length_b   1.000
_cell.length_c   1.000
_cell.angle_alpha   90.00
_cell.angle_beta   90.00
_cell.angle_gamma   90.00
#
_symmetry.space_group_name_H-M   'P 1'
#
loop_
_entity.id
_entity.type
_entity.pdbx_description
1 polymer ?
#
loop_
_entity_poly.entity_id
_entity_poly.type
_entity_poly.pdbx_seq_one_letter_code
_entity_poly.pdbx_strand_id
1 'polypeptide(L)' 'MKAIDKAITRAGTATRLAELLEVSAMTISHWRNRYKGIVPADRVLRIYNATGVTPHELRPDLYPNPTDGLPKQEP' A
#
# COMPACT_ATOMS: atom_id res chain seq x y z
N MET A 1 -7.87 10.80 5.32
CA MET A 1 -6.98 10.53 4.15
C MET A 1 -6.96 9.02 3.92
N LYS A 2 -6.96 8.54 2.67
CA LYS A 2 -6.93 7.10 2.38
C LYS A 2 -5.52 6.55 2.61
N ALA A 3 -5.38 5.27 2.95
CA ALA A 3 -4.07 4.65 3.14
C ALA A 3 -3.20 4.70 1.87
N ILE A 4 -3.81 4.61 0.69
CA ILE A 4 -3.08 4.79 -0.58
C ILE A 4 -2.56 6.23 -0.76
N ASP A 5 -3.27 7.26 -0.31
CA ASP A 5 -2.77 8.64 -0.35
C ASP A 5 -1.55 8.78 0.57
N LYS A 6 -1.59 8.15 1.76
CA LYS A 6 -0.46 8.09 2.68
C LYS A 6 0.74 7.39 2.05
N ALA A 7 0.53 6.26 1.36
CA ALA A 7 1.57 5.54 0.63
C ALA A 7 2.18 6.40 -0.50
N ILE A 8 1.35 7.13 -1.25
CA ILE A 8 1.80 8.07 -2.29
C ILE A 8 2.66 9.17 -1.69
N THR A 9 2.24 9.77 -0.58
CA THR A 9 3.02 10.81 0.12
C THR A 9 4.34 10.26 0.64
N ARG A 10 4.35 9.06 1.21
CA ARG A 10 5.58 8.38 1.69
C ARG A 10 6.54 8.05 0.55
N ALA A 11 6.03 7.64 -0.61
CA ALA A 11 6.82 7.41 -1.81
C ALA A 11 7.24 8.72 -2.51
N GLY A 12 6.68 9.87 -2.11
CA GLY A 12 6.88 11.18 -2.72
C GLY A 12 5.83 11.51 -3.77
N THR A 13 5.64 10.65 -4.78
CA THR A 13 4.65 10.87 -5.86
C THR A 13 3.94 9.58 -6.26
N ALA A 14 2.78 9.71 -6.90
CA ALA A 14 2.01 8.56 -7.38
C ALA A 14 2.75 7.79 -8.48
N THR A 15 3.49 8.50 -9.33
CA THR A 15 4.35 7.90 -10.36
C THR A 15 5.49 7.11 -9.73
N ARG A 16 6.17 7.67 -8.74
CA ARG A 16 7.26 6.98 -8.05
C ARG A 16 6.79 5.74 -7.29
N LEU A 17 5.61 5.81 -6.67
CA LEU A 17 4.97 4.63 -6.09
C LEU A 17 4.66 3.57 -7.16
N ALA A 18 4.21 3.98 -8.35
CA ALA A 18 3.92 3.07 -9.44
C ALA A 18 5.19 2.36 -9.94
N GLU A 19 6.30 3.09 -10.09
CA GLU A 19 7.62 2.56 -10.45
C GLU A 19 8.13 1.54 -9.42
N LEU A 20 8.05 1.87 -8.12
CA LEU A 20 8.46 0.97 -7.03
C LEU A 20 7.64 -0.33 -6.97
N LEU A 21 6.39 -0.28 -7.43
CA LEU A 21 5.48 -1.43 -7.46
C LEU A 21 5.44 -2.14 -8.81
N GLU A 22 6.24 -1.69 -9.77
CA GLU A 22 6.28 -2.17 -11.15
C GLU A 22 4.88 -2.19 -11.79
N VAL A 23 4.14 -1.09 -11.61
CA VAL A 23 2.80 -0.87 -12.19
C VAL A 23 2.72 0.43 -12.95
N SER A 24 1.65 0.57 -13.73
CA SER A 24 1.32 1.84 -14.34
C SER A 24 0.79 2.84 -13.31
N ALA A 25 1.06 4.13 -13.50
CA ALA A 25 0.46 5.19 -12.68
C ALA A 25 -1.08 5.18 -12.72
N MET A 26 -1.66 4.69 -13.83
CA MET A 26 -3.11 4.50 -13.97
C MET A 26 -3.65 3.45 -12.99
N THR A 27 -2.88 2.40 -12.69
CA THR A 27 -3.21 1.39 -11.68
C THR A 27 -3.34 2.01 -10.29
N ILE A 28 -2.41 2.90 -9.90
CA ILE A 28 -2.49 3.64 -8.63
C ILE A 28 -3.73 4.53 -8.59
N SER A 29 -4.03 5.25 -9.69
CA SER A 29 -5.22 6.07 -9.82
C SER A 29 -6.51 5.25 -9.69
N HIS A 30 -6.54 4.04 -10.27
CA HIS A 30 -7.66 3.12 -10.11
C HIS A 30 -7.84 2.70 -8.65
N TRP A 31 -6.78 2.31 -7.93
CA TRP A 31 -6.91 1.97 -6.51
C TRP A 31 -7.48 3.14 -5.70
N ARG A 32 -6.95 4.34 -5.94
CA ARG A 32 -7.40 5.57 -5.26
C ARG A 32 -8.86 5.91 -5.53
N ASN A 33 -9.28 5.87 -6.80
CA ASN A 33 -10.57 6.41 -7.24
C ASN A 33 -11.64 5.33 -7.45
N ARG A 34 -11.34 4.29 -8.25
CA ARG A 34 -12.29 3.19 -8.57
C ARG A 34 -12.50 2.26 -7.38
N TYR A 35 -11.42 1.84 -6.72
CA TYR A 35 -11.47 0.90 -5.60
C TYR A 35 -11.57 1.60 -4.24
N LYS A 36 -11.92 2.89 -4.21
CA LYS A 36 -12.10 3.69 -2.98
C LYS A 36 -10.88 3.70 -2.03
N GLY A 37 -9.68 3.41 -2.52
CA GLY A 37 -8.45 3.32 -1.74
C GLY A 37 -8.03 1.88 -1.39
N ILE A 38 -8.80 0.87 -1.80
CA ILE A 38 -8.50 -0.54 -1.56
C ILE A 38 -7.49 -1.02 -2.58
N VAL A 39 -6.40 -1.63 -2.09
CA VAL A 39 -5.33 -2.21 -2.92
C VAL A 39 -5.45 -3.75 -2.98
N PRO A 40 -4.99 -4.39 -4.08
CA PRO A 40 -4.97 -5.85 -4.18
C PRO A 40 -4.09 -6.48 -3.10
N ALA A 41 -4.52 -7.62 -2.55
CA ALA A 41 -3.84 -8.33 -1.46
C ALA A 41 -2.37 -8.63 -1.76
N ASP A 42 -2.09 -9.09 -2.98
CA ASP A 42 -0.74 -9.43 -3.47
C ASP A 42 0.25 -8.25 -3.43
N ARG A 43 -0.27 -7.01 -3.48
CA ARG A 43 0.55 -5.79 -3.54
C ARG A 43 0.67 -5.10 -2.19
N VAL A 44 -0.08 -5.51 -1.19
CA VAL A 44 -0.07 -4.90 0.15
C VAL A 44 1.33 -4.93 0.74
N LEU A 45 1.99 -6.09 0.72
CA LEU A 45 3.34 -6.25 1.25
C LEU A 45 4.39 -5.45 0.46
N ARG A 46 4.24 -5.36 -0.87
CA ARG A 46 5.13 -4.53 -1.69
C ARG A 46 4.98 -3.04 -1.36
N ILE A 47 3.76 -2.56 -1.14
CA ILE A 47 3.51 -1.18 -0.72
C ILE A 47 4.12 -0.93 0.66
N TYR A 48 3.95 -1.86 1.60
CA TYR A 48 4.58 -1.78 2.92
C TYR A 48 6.10 -1.68 2.81
N ASN A 49 6.75 -2.56 2.04
CA ASN A 49 8.19 -2.51 1.84
C ASN A 49 8.67 -1.20 1.18
N ALA A 50 7.89 -0.65 0.25
CA ALA A 50 8.24 0.58 -0.46
C ALA A 50 8.00 1.87 0.36
N THR A 51 7.01 1.87 1.26
CA THR A 51 6.48 3.11 1.88
C THR A 51 6.38 3.09 3.41
N GLY A 52 6.49 1.91 4.02
CA GLY A 52 6.27 1.69 5.44
C GLY A 52 4.80 1.75 5.88
N VAL A 53 3.85 1.91 4.96
CA VAL A 53 2.42 1.89 5.30
C VAL A 53 2.00 0.44 5.57
N THR A 54 1.48 0.19 6.77
CA THR A 54 1.23 -1.18 7.25
C THR A 54 0.12 -1.87 6.45
N PRO A 55 0.15 -3.21 6.35
CA PRO A 55 -0.92 -3.99 5.73
C PRO A 55 -2.30 -3.72 6.32
N HIS A 56 -2.36 -3.56 7.65
CA HIS A 56 -3.57 -3.20 8.39
C HIS A 56 -4.18 -1.88 7.92
N GLU A 57 -3.37 -0.84 7.65
CA GLU A 57 -3.87 0.43 7.15
C GLU A 57 -4.43 0.30 5.72
N LEU A 58 -3.81 -0.54 4.88
CA LEU A 58 -4.19 -0.70 3.47
C LEU A 58 -5.42 -1.59 3.27
N ARG A 59 -5.49 -2.68 4.03
CA ARG A 59 -6.51 -3.74 3.92
C ARG A 59 -6.85 -4.29 5.32
N PRO A 60 -7.57 -3.53 6.16
CA PRO A 60 -7.96 -4.00 7.49
C PRO A 60 -8.90 -5.21 7.43
N ASP A 61 -9.56 -5.43 6.28
CA ASP A 61 -10.38 -6.60 6.00
C ASP A 61 -9.57 -7.90 5.88
N LEU A 62 -8.31 -7.82 5.43
CA LEU A 62 -7.40 -8.97 5.34
C LEU A 62 -6.41 -9.04 6.51
N TYR A 63 -6.08 -7.89 7.09
CA TYR A 63 -5.08 -7.73 8.14
C TYR A 63 -5.75 -7.08 9.36
N PRO A 64 -6.53 -7.82 10.15
CA PRO A 64 -7.31 -7.25 11.26
C PRO A 64 -6.42 -6.74 12.40
N ASN A 65 -5.22 -7.30 12.59
CA ASN A 65 -4.29 -6.85 13.61
C ASN A 65 -3.20 -5.93 13.02
N PRO A 66 -2.69 -4.96 13.79
CA PRO A 66 -1.64 -4.04 13.34
C PRO A 66 -0.29 -4.73 13.06
N THR A 67 -0.08 -5.95 13.56
CA THR A 67 1.14 -6.74 13.35
C THR A 67 1.01 -7.76 12.22
N ASP A 68 -0.18 -7.91 11.62
CA ASP A 68 -0.38 -8.88 10.56
C ASP A 68 0.38 -8.47 9.28
N GLY A 69 1.10 -9.43 8.70
CA GLY A 69 1.88 -9.23 7.47
C GLY A 69 3.17 -8.42 7.64
N LEU A 70 3.54 -8.02 8.86
CA LEU A 70 4.85 -7.44 9.13
C LEU A 70 5.91 -8.56 9.22
N PRO A 71 7.13 -8.35 8.69
CA PRO A 71 8.21 -9.30 8.91
C PRO A 71 8.44 -9.45 10.42
N LYS A 72 8.57 -10.69 10.89
CA LYS A 72 8.96 -10.93 12.28
C LYS A 72 10.32 -10.27 12.47
N GLN A 73 10.39 -9.28 13.36
CA GLN A 73 11.68 -8.75 13.81
C GLN A 73 12.35 -9.90 14.56
N GLU A 74 13.20 -10.67 13.88
CA GLU A 74 14.10 -11.58 14.56
C GLU A 74 15.09 -10.73 15.38
N PRO A 75 15.36 -11.12 16.64
CA PRO A 75 16.13 -10.35 17.61
C PRO A 75 17.61 -10.21 17.27
#